data_AF-A0A0F9JCF2-F1
#
_entry.id   AF-A0A0F9JCF2-F1
#
_cell.length_a   1.000
_cell.length_b   1.000
_cell.length_c   1.000
_cell.angle_alpha   90.00
_cell.angle_beta   90.00
_cell.angle_gamma   90.00
#
_symmetry.space_group_name_H-M   'P 1'
#
loop_
_entity.id
_entity.type
_entity.pdbx_description
1 polymer ?
#
loop_
_entity_poly.entity_id
_entity_poly.type
_entity_poly.pdbx_seq_one_letter_code
_entity_poly.pdbx_strand_id
1 'polypeptide(L)'
;MLNNLRIKNYQSHKDTILDFHPGINAIIPADPENPNDIGKSSVFRAIEILQGRRHYPPRHFSNFAGKEGITEISADLSEGQTVKLEKHVKRNKKGGESEEEAILN
;
A
#
# COMPACT_ATOMS: atom_id res chain seq x y z
N MET A 1 16.18 -3.39 7.84
CA MET A 1 14.98 -3.69 8.68
C MET A 1 13.93 -2.61 8.41
N LEU A 2 12.63 -2.92 8.52
CA LEU A 2 11.56 -1.94 8.28
C LEU A 2 11.27 -1.17 9.59
N ASN A 3 11.32 0.16 9.54
CA ASN A 3 10.97 1.02 10.67
C ASN A 3 9.52 1.50 10.57
N ASN A 4 9.12 1.94 9.38
CA ASN A 4 7.79 2.48 9.12
C ASN A 4 7.27 1.98 7.76
N LEU A 5 5.96 1.80 7.66
CA LEU A 5 5.25 1.62 6.39
C LEU A 5 4.04 2.55 6.34
N ARG A 6 3.96 3.36 5.28
CA ARG A 6 2.77 4.12 4.91
C ARG A 6 2.09 3.50 3.70
N ILE A 7 0.77 3.34 3.79
CA ILE A 7 -0.09 2.80 2.75
C ILE A 7 -1.24 3.79 2.54
N LYS A 8 -1.31 4.43 1.38
CA LYS A 8 -2.31 5.44 1.06
C LYS A 8 -3.05 5.11 -0.22
N ASN A 9 -4.37 5.18 -0.15
CA ASN A 9 -5.31 4.87 -1.24
C ASN A 9 -5.08 3.49 -1.89
N TYR A 10 -4.68 2.49 -1.12
CA TYR A 10 -4.37 1.15 -1.62
C TYR A 10 -5.29 0.10 -0.98
N GLN A 11 -6.05 -0.63 -1.81
CA GLN A 11 -7.05 -1.61 -1.37
C GLN A 11 -7.98 -1.04 -0.26
N SER A 12 -7.98 -1.67 0.91
CA SER A 12 -8.76 -1.29 2.11
C SER A 12 -8.19 -0.12 2.90
N HIS A 13 -6.99 0.37 2.56
CA HIS A 13 -6.29 1.42 3.30
C HIS A 13 -6.49 2.79 2.65
N LYS A 14 -7.12 3.71 3.38
CA LYS A 14 -7.27 5.11 2.98
C LYS A 14 -5.97 5.89 3.20
N ASP A 15 -5.49 5.91 4.43
CA ASP A 15 -4.16 6.36 4.84
C ASP A 15 -3.82 5.60 6.12
N THR A 16 -2.90 4.66 6.04
CA THR A 16 -2.47 3.80 7.15
C THR A 16 -0.99 3.95 7.33
N ILE A 17 -0.57 4.18 8.58
CA ILE A 17 0.83 4.28 8.98
C ILE A 17 1.07 3.19 10.02
N LEU A 18 2.09 2.37 9.80
CA LEU A 18 2.51 1.30 10.70
C LEU A 18 3.95 1.56 11.15
N ASP A 19 4.14 1.76 12.45
CA ASP A 19 5.45 1.84 13.08
C ASP A 19 5.84 0.46 13.61
N PHE A 20 7.01 -0.03 13.18
CA PHE A 20 7.49 -1.37 13.52
C PHE A 20 8.48 -1.32 14.67
N HIS A 21 8.31 -2.24 15.61
CA HIS A 21 9.28 -2.49 16.66
C HIS A 21 10.45 -3.35 16.12
N PRO A 22 11.69 -3.22 16.64
CA PRO A 22 12.82 -4.08 16.29
C PRO A 22 12.67 -5.57 16.68
N GLY A 23 11.52 -5.96 17.22
CA GLY A 23 11.22 -7.32 17.65
C GLY A 23 10.22 -8.00 16.73
N ILE A 24 9.39 -8.86 17.32
CA ILE A 24 8.29 -9.51 16.62
C ILE A 24 7.10 -8.55 16.56
N ASN A 25 6.61 -8.27 15.36
CA ASN A 25 5.41 -7.47 15.13
C ASN A 25 4.27 -8.40 14.71
N ALA A 26 3.11 -8.28 15.36
CA ALA A 26 1.91 -9.05 15.04
C ALA A 26 0.80 -8.11 14.55
N ILE A 27 0.25 -8.39 13.36
CA ILE A 27 -0.89 -7.65 12.80
C ILE A 27 -2.14 -8.47 13.06
N ILE A 28 -2.94 -8.03 14.04
CA ILE A 28 -4.18 -8.68 14.45
C ILE A 28 -5.39 -7.88 13.99
N PRO A 29 -6.57 -8.52 13.82
CA PRO A 29 -7.79 -7.77 13.55
C PRO A 29 -8.17 -6.88 14.74
N ALA A 30 -8.67 -5.69 14.43
CA ALA A 30 -9.25 -4.80 15.45
C ALA A 30 -10.54 -5.40 16.02
N ASP A 31 -11.32 -6.08 15.18
CA ASP A 31 -12.52 -6.82 15.57
C ASP A 31 -12.25 -8.33 15.52
N PRO A 32 -12.09 -9.00 16.67
CA PRO A 32 -11.87 -10.44 16.71
C PRO A 32 -13.13 -11.26 16.34
N GLU A 33 -14.33 -10.68 16.43
CA GLU A 33 -15.58 -11.34 16.04
C GLU A 33 -15.78 -11.31 14.52
N ASN A 34 -15.19 -10.32 13.85
CA ASN A 34 -15.14 -10.23 12.39
C ASN A 34 -13.70 -10.09 11.86
N PRO A 35 -12.92 -11.18 11.85
CA PRO A 35 -11.50 -11.13 11.52
C PRO A 35 -11.23 -11.04 10.01
N ASN A 36 -12.23 -11.16 9.15
CA ASN A 36 -12.06 -11.36 7.71
C ASN A 36 -12.06 -10.04 6.94
N ASP A 37 -11.34 -10.00 5.81
CA ASP A 37 -11.34 -8.91 4.82
C ASP A 37 -11.03 -7.47 5.32
N ILE A 38 -10.47 -7.33 6.52
CA ILE A 38 -10.10 -6.03 7.09
C ILE A 38 -8.77 -5.43 6.56
N GLY A 39 -8.15 -6.05 5.56
CA GLY A 39 -6.93 -5.49 4.94
C GLY A 39 -5.58 -6.00 5.44
N LYS A 40 -5.54 -7.01 6.32
CA LYS A 40 -4.28 -7.62 6.80
C LYS A 40 -3.37 -8.06 5.63
N SER A 41 -3.94 -8.76 4.66
CA SER A 41 -3.20 -9.21 3.47
C SER A 41 -2.73 -8.04 2.60
N SER A 42 -3.45 -6.92 2.58
CA SER A 42 -3.07 -5.71 1.84
C SER A 42 -1.76 -5.11 2.36
N VAL A 43 -1.49 -5.21 3.66
CA VAL A 43 -0.22 -4.77 4.26
C VAL A 43 0.96 -5.57 3.71
N PHE A 44 0.85 -6.91 3.69
CA PHE A 44 1.90 -7.77 3.14
C PHE A 44 2.12 -7.53 1.66
N ARG A 45 1.03 -7.37 0.88
CA ARG A 45 1.12 -7.04 -0.55
C ARG A 45 1.81 -5.69 -0.80
N ALA A 46 1.56 -4.69 0.05
CA ALA A 46 2.23 -3.40 -0.05
C ALA A 46 3.76 -3.54 0.14
N ILE A 47 4.19 -4.38 1.09
CA ILE A 47 5.61 -4.70 1.30
C ILE A 47 6.19 -5.45 0.08
N GLU A 48 5.48 -6.44 -0.47
CA GLU A 48 5.92 -7.17 -1.66
C GLU A 48 6.07 -6.26 -2.88
N ILE A 49 5.17 -5.28 -3.04
CA ILE A 49 5.25 -4.26 -4.09
C ILE A 49 6.53 -3.44 -3.96
N LEU A 50 6.87 -2.98 -2.76
CA LEU A 50 8.11 -2.23 -2.51
C LEU A 50 9.37 -3.07 -2.77
N GLN A 51 9.28 -4.39 -2.66
CA GLN A 51 10.36 -5.31 -3.03
C GLN A 51 10.45 -5.58 -4.54
N GLY A 52 9.63 -4.93 -5.36
CA GLY A 52 9.58 -5.12 -6.80
C GLY A 52 8.92 -6.42 -7.24
N ARG A 53 8.23 -7.15 -6.35
CA ARG A 53 7.50 -8.37 -6.69
C ARG A 53 6.20 -8.00 -7.40
N ARG A 54 6.20 -8.03 -8.74
CA ARG A 54 5.01 -7.85 -9.57
C ARG A 54 4.16 -9.13 -9.58
N HIS A 55 3.51 -9.44 -8.47
CA HIS A 55 2.58 -10.58 -8.40
C HIS A 55 1.12 -10.18 -8.55
N TYR A 56 0.80 -8.89 -8.62
CA TYR A 56 -0.58 -8.44 -8.55
C TYR A 56 -0.98 -7.53 -9.72
N PRO A 57 -2.11 -7.82 -10.40
CA PRO A 57 -2.59 -7.02 -11.53
C PRO A 57 -2.95 -5.59 -11.08
N PRO A 58 -3.01 -4.61 -12.00
CA PRO A 58 -3.27 -3.20 -11.67
C PRO A 58 -4.64 -2.90 -11.02
N ARG A 59 -5.51 -3.89 -10.81
CA ARG A 59 -6.87 -3.70 -10.27
C ARG A 59 -6.95 -3.47 -8.75
N HIS A 60 -5.85 -3.07 -8.10
CA HIS A 60 -5.77 -2.97 -6.63
C HIS A 60 -5.78 -1.54 -6.08
N PHE A 61 -6.05 -0.55 -6.94
CA PHE A 61 -6.17 0.83 -6.51
C PHE A 61 -7.50 1.07 -5.80
N SER A 62 -7.43 1.72 -4.64
CA SER A 62 -8.60 1.92 -3.81
C SER A 62 -9.56 2.94 -4.43
N ASN A 63 -10.85 2.80 -4.12
CA ASN A 63 -11.85 3.83 -4.42
C ASN A 63 -11.59 5.14 -3.66
N PHE A 64 -10.70 5.16 -2.67
CA PHE A 64 -10.33 6.36 -1.93
C PHE A 64 -9.58 7.41 -2.78
N ALA A 65 -8.93 7.02 -3.88
CA ALA A 65 -8.21 7.94 -4.76
C ALA A 65 -9.12 8.83 -5.65
N GLY A 66 -10.44 8.61 -5.65
CA GLY A 66 -11.37 9.41 -6.47
C GLY A 66 -11.20 9.21 -7.99
N LYS A 67 -11.51 10.24 -8.78
CA LYS A 67 -11.37 10.22 -10.27
C LYS A 67 -9.92 10.48 -10.72
N GLU A 68 -9.22 11.30 -9.97
CA GLU A 68 -7.79 11.59 -10.11
C GLU A 68 -7.20 11.57 -8.71
N GLY A 69 -6.18 10.75 -8.50
CA GLY A 69 -5.55 10.64 -7.19
C GLY A 69 -4.25 9.87 -7.22
N ILE A 70 -3.57 9.88 -6.08
CA ILE A 70 -2.28 9.24 -5.89
C ILE A 70 -2.47 8.05 -4.98
N THR A 71 -2.03 6.88 -5.44
CA THR A 71 -1.75 5.72 -4.58
C THR A 71 -0.30 5.77 -4.21
N GLU A 72 -0.02 5.67 -2.93
CA GLU A 72 1.34 5.80 -2.39
C GLU A 72 1.58 4.68 -1.40
N ILE A 73 2.69 3.97 -1.59
CA ILE A 73 3.21 3.01 -0.65
C ILE A 73 4.65 3.42 -0.39
N SER A 74 5.01 3.68 0.87
CA SER A 74 6.37 4.07 1.23
C SER A 74 6.81 3.36 2.51
N ALA A 75 8.11 3.11 2.61
CA ALA A 75 8.71 2.45 3.74
C ALA A 75 10.03 3.12 4.12
N ASP A 76 10.23 3.35 5.40
CA ASP A 76 11.52 3.76 5.95
C ASP A 76 12.26 2.54 6.46
N LEU A 77 13.51 2.38 6.01
CA LEU A 77 14.40 1.32 6.39
C LEU A 77 15.32 1.76 7.53
N SER A 78 15.77 0.81 8.34
CA SER A 78 16.71 1.01 9.45
C SER A 78 18.04 1.65 9.05
N GLU A 79 18.38 1.59 7.76
CA GLU A 79 19.60 2.18 7.19
C GLU A 79 19.41 3.66 6.81
N GLY A 80 18.26 4.27 7.15
CA GLY A 80 17.94 5.66 6.81
C GLY A 80 17.50 5.86 5.36
N GLN A 81 17.29 4.78 4.62
CA GLN A 81 16.78 4.80 3.25
C GLN A 81 15.25 4.76 3.25
N THR A 82 14.63 5.51 2.34
CA THR A 82 13.19 5.46 2.11
C THR A 82 12.92 4.88 0.73
N VAL A 83 12.14 3.81 0.66
CA VAL A 83 11.67 3.24 -0.61
C VAL A 83 10.24 3.69 -0.84
N LYS A 84 9.96 4.24 -2.02
CA LYS A 84 8.65 4.78 -2.34
C LYS A 84 8.17 4.33 -3.71
N LEU A 85 6.93 3.85 -3.74
CA LEU A 85 6.16 3.65 -4.95
C LEU A 85 5.00 4.64 -4.98
N GLU A 86 4.96 5.44 -6.03
CA GLU A 86 3.87 6.37 -6.30
C GLU A 86 3.23 6.01 -7.64
N LYS A 87 1.90 5.92 -7.64
CA LYS A 87 1.13 5.74 -8.87
C LYS A 87 0.03 6.78 -8.96
N HIS A 88 0.04 7.51 -10.07
CA HIS A 88 -1.03 8.40 -10.43
C HIS A 88 -2.14 7.61 -11.11
N VAL A 89 -3.33 7.62 -10.52
CA VAL A 89 -4.51 6.93 -11.07
C VAL A 89 -5.44 7.98 -11.66
N LYS A 90 -5.73 7.84 -12.96
CA LYS A 90 -6.81 8.56 -13.65
C LYS A 90 -7.86 7.57 -14.11
N ARG A 91 -9.09 7.68 -13.58
CA ARG A 91 -10.23 6.84 -13.99
C ARG A 91 -11.03 7.54 -15.08
N ASN A 92 -11.04 6.98 -16.29
CA ASN A 92 -11.90 7.49 -17.35
C ASN A 92 -13.37 7.08 -17.13
N LYS A 93 -14.33 7.89 -17.62
CA LYS A 93 -15.79 7.62 -17.55
C LYS A 93 -16.23 6.26 -18.12
N LYS A 94 -15.39 5.58 -18.89
CA LYS A 94 -15.62 4.23 -19.45
C LYS A 94 -14.97 3.08 -18.65
N GLY A 95 -14.42 3.35 -17.46
CA GLY A 95 -13.78 2.33 -16.61
C GLY A 95 -12.39 1.89 -17.07
N GLY A 96 -11.79 2.57 -18.06
CA GLY A 96 -10.39 2.35 -18.46
C GLY A 96 -9.43 3.18 -17.61
N GLU A 97 -8.44 2.52 -17.02
CA GLU A 97 -7.35 3.13 -16.26
C GLU A 97 -6.18 3.47 -17.21
N SER A 98 -5.68 4.70 -17.16
CA SER A 98 -4.41 5.08 -17.80
C SER A 98 -3.36 5.23 -16.71
N GLU A 99 -2.22 4.55 -16.87
CA GLU A 99 -1.25 4.30 -15.80
C GLU A 99 0.11 4.97 -16.11
N GLU A 100 0.64 5.73 -15.15
CA GLU A 100 2.05 6.13 -15.10
C GLU A 100 2.61 5.69 -13.74
N GLU A 101 3.66 4.85 -13.76
CA GLU A 101 4.36 4.34 -12.57
C GLU A 101 5.77 4.95 -12.50
N ALA A 102 6.12 5.50 -11.34
CA ALA A 102 7.49 5.90 -11.03
C ALA A 102 7.95 5.17 -9.76
N ILE A 103 9.04 4.40 -9.87
CA ILE A 103 9.74 3.83 -8.72
C ILE A 103 10.87 4.80 -8.39
N LEU A 104 10.83 5.38 -7.20
CA LEU A 104 11.87 6.26 -6.69
C LEU A 104 12.68 5.46 -5.66
N ASN A 105 13.95 5.20 -6.00
CA ASN A 105 14.95 4.58 -5.12
C ASN A 105 15.89 5.64 -4.57
#